data_AF-A0A9D1K8R1-F1
#
_entry.id   AF-A0A9D1K8R1-F1
#
_cell.length_a   1.000
_cell.length_b   1.000
_cell.length_c   1.000
_cell.angle_alpha   90.00
_cell.angle_beta   90.00
_cell.angle_gamma   90.00
#
_symmetry.space_group_name_H-M   'P 1'
#
loop_
_entity.id
_entity.type
_entity.pdbx_description
1 polymer ?
#
loop_
_entity_poly.entity_id
_entity_poly.type
_entity_poly.pdbx_seq_one_letter_code
_entity_poly.pdbx_strand_id
1 'polypeptide(L)'
;MALSFVGSDGDFRLGHAERVSGLYFPLCAEGGLKSCVTPRLGGDCKLGQESFVLRPVSAQDLEDCMESRNFWCRLADGRCRSMTGFDAWRLAEPAELTVEAGMLWHRLRVSDAAFPLESRVTSWIAPSMPLTEITHVVIRNCGTEPVCFTPTAAAPLYGRSADNLRDHRHVTSLLHRARCVDNGVILRPTWSFDERGHRPNS
;
A
#
# COMPACT_ATOMS: atom_id res chain seq x y z
N MET A 1 -14.23 -6.19 19.62
CA MET A 1 -13.34 -5.18 19.02
C MET A 1 -13.97 -3.83 19.25
N ALA A 2 -13.21 -2.88 19.79
CA ALA A 2 -13.67 -1.51 19.91
C ALA A 2 -12.54 -0.60 19.45
N LEU A 3 -12.88 0.36 18.59
CA LEU A 3 -12.02 1.51 18.33
C LEU A 3 -11.88 2.29 19.64
N SER A 4 -10.66 2.66 19.99
CA SER A 4 -10.38 3.50 21.15
C SER A 4 -9.55 4.71 20.76
N PHE A 5 -9.88 5.87 21.31
CA PHE A 5 -9.04 7.05 21.17
C PHE A 5 -7.77 6.90 22.02
N VAL A 6 -6.67 7.44 21.50
CA VAL A 6 -5.35 7.43 22.12
C VAL A 6 -4.89 8.87 22.29
N GLY A 7 -4.56 9.26 23.52
CA GLY A 7 -4.16 10.64 23.80
C GLY A 7 -5.31 11.64 23.69
N SER A 8 -4.98 12.90 23.40
CA SER A 8 -5.93 14.04 23.35
C SER A 8 -6.23 14.54 21.93
N ASP A 9 -5.47 14.09 20.93
CA ASP A 9 -5.39 14.76 19.63
C ASP A 9 -6.32 14.15 18.57
N GLY A 10 -7.22 13.26 19.00
CA GLY A 10 -8.17 12.56 18.12
C GLY A 10 -7.60 11.32 17.44
N ASP A 11 -6.35 10.95 17.73
CA ASP A 11 -5.75 9.69 17.28
C ASP A 11 -6.55 8.50 17.84
N PHE A 12 -6.65 7.43 17.07
CA PHE A 12 -7.36 6.22 17.47
C PHE A 12 -6.58 4.96 17.16
N ARG A 13 -6.96 3.88 17.84
CA ARG A 13 -6.43 2.53 17.68
C ARG A 13 -7.57 1.54 17.45
N LEU A 14 -7.35 0.61 16.53
CA LEU A 14 -8.20 -0.54 16.27
C LEU A 14 -7.35 -1.81 16.28
N GLY A 15 -7.54 -2.65 17.30
CA GLY A 15 -6.97 -3.99 17.36
C GLY A 15 -7.77 -4.98 16.49
N HIS A 16 -7.08 -5.98 15.96
CA HIS A 16 -7.61 -7.00 15.04
C HIS A 16 -8.32 -6.39 13.82
N ALA A 17 -7.73 -5.32 13.27
CA ALA A 17 -8.31 -4.57 12.16
C ALA A 17 -8.50 -5.43 10.90
N GLU A 18 -7.76 -6.54 10.77
CA GLU A 18 -7.88 -7.50 9.68
C GLU A 18 -9.23 -8.24 9.62
N ARG A 19 -10.02 -8.22 10.71
CA ARG A 19 -11.29 -8.95 10.81
C ARG A 19 -12.51 -8.08 10.51
N VAL A 20 -12.31 -6.82 10.17
CA VAL A 20 -13.40 -5.89 9.84
C VAL A 20 -13.40 -5.64 8.34
N SER A 21 -14.41 -6.19 7.68
CA SER A 21 -14.66 -6.02 6.24
C SER A 21 -14.89 -4.55 5.85
N GLY A 22 -14.51 -4.21 4.63
CA GLY A 22 -14.69 -2.87 4.06
C GLY A 22 -13.89 -1.72 4.69
N LEU A 23 -12.94 -1.97 5.59
CA LEU A 23 -12.14 -0.91 6.20
C LEU A 23 -11.12 -0.30 5.22
N TYR A 24 -11.14 1.03 5.14
CA TYR A 24 -10.05 1.83 4.59
C TYR A 24 -9.96 3.18 5.30
N PHE A 25 -8.79 3.80 5.21
CA PHE A 25 -8.52 5.13 5.74
C PHE A 25 -8.09 6.06 4.60
N PRO A 26 -8.58 7.31 4.55
CA PRO A 26 -8.19 8.26 3.52
C PRO A 26 -6.83 8.90 3.83
N LEU A 27 -6.02 9.08 2.79
CA LEU A 27 -4.86 9.97 2.83
C LEU A 27 -5.01 11.00 1.72
N CYS A 28 -4.86 12.28 2.06
CA CYS A 28 -4.94 13.38 1.10
C CYS A 28 -4.13 14.60 1.57
N ALA A 29 -3.76 15.45 0.61
CA ALA A 29 -3.20 16.78 0.85
C ALA A 29 -3.66 17.72 -0.27
N GLU A 30 -3.38 19.03 -0.14
CA GLU A 30 -3.87 20.08 -1.05
C GLU A 30 -3.45 19.91 -2.52
N GLY A 31 -2.40 19.13 -2.81
CA GLY A 31 -1.93 18.85 -4.18
C GLY A 31 -2.86 17.95 -5.00
N GLY A 32 -3.93 17.43 -4.40
CA GLY A 32 -4.95 16.66 -5.11
C GLY A 32 -4.67 15.16 -5.23
N LEU A 33 -3.52 14.69 -4.72
CA LEU A 33 -3.29 13.25 -4.55
C LEU A 33 -4.25 12.71 -3.48
N LYS A 34 -4.94 11.63 -3.85
CA LYS A 34 -5.94 10.96 -3.04
C LYS A 34 -5.58 9.49 -2.98
N SER A 35 -5.49 8.95 -1.78
CA SER A 35 -5.27 7.53 -1.56
C SER A 35 -6.25 6.98 -0.56
N CYS A 36 -6.58 5.71 -0.71
CA CYS A 36 -7.16 4.91 0.36
C CYS A 36 -6.19 3.81 0.73
N VAL A 37 -6.09 3.54 2.03
CA VAL A 37 -5.24 2.49 2.59
C VAL A 37 -6.07 1.59 3.50
N THR A 38 -6.04 0.28 3.23
CA THR A 38 -6.70 -0.72 4.08
C THR A 38 -5.77 -1.18 5.20
N PRO A 39 -6.25 -1.94 6.21
CA PRO A 39 -5.39 -2.58 7.20
C PRO A 39 -4.30 -3.51 6.61
N ARG A 40 -4.42 -3.90 5.33
CA ARG A 40 -3.43 -4.70 4.59
C ARG A 40 -2.58 -3.86 3.62
N LEU A 41 -2.67 -2.53 3.71
CA LEU A 41 -2.07 -1.55 2.79
C LEU A 41 -2.46 -1.74 1.31
N GLY A 42 -3.64 -2.32 1.08
CA GLY A 42 -4.33 -2.29 -0.22
C GLY A 42 -4.96 -0.92 -0.48
N GLY A 43 -5.93 -0.86 -1.39
CA GLY A 43 -6.58 0.39 -1.81
C GLY A 43 -5.97 0.99 -3.07
N ASP A 44 -6.28 2.25 -3.36
CA ASP A 44 -5.79 2.98 -4.54
C ASP A 44 -4.99 4.23 -4.18
N CYS A 45 -4.42 4.85 -5.21
CA CYS A 45 -3.67 6.11 -5.17
C CYS A 45 -3.81 6.79 -6.53
N LYS A 46 -4.31 8.03 -6.57
CA LYS A 46 -4.64 8.73 -7.83
C LYS A 46 -4.67 10.24 -7.68
N LEU A 47 -4.55 10.93 -8.82
CA LEU A 47 -4.89 12.35 -8.95
C LEU A 47 -6.33 12.56 -9.42
N GLY A 48 -6.84 11.64 -10.26
CA GLY A 48 -8.19 11.70 -10.83
C GLY A 48 -8.49 10.47 -11.68
N GLN A 49 -9.62 10.49 -12.39
CA GLN A 49 -10.12 9.39 -13.23
C GLN A 49 -9.05 8.87 -14.20
N GLU A 50 -8.28 9.78 -14.77
CA GLU A 50 -7.32 9.49 -15.85
C GLU A 50 -5.91 9.14 -15.37
N SER A 51 -5.64 9.29 -14.07
CA SER A 51 -4.27 9.32 -13.54
C SER A 51 -4.19 8.56 -12.22
N PHE A 52 -4.26 7.23 -12.33
CA PHE A 52 -4.08 6.31 -11.20
C PHE A 52 -2.65 5.81 -11.12
N VAL A 53 -2.04 5.90 -9.93
CA VAL A 53 -0.74 5.27 -9.62
C VAL A 53 -0.95 3.79 -9.32
N LEU A 54 -1.90 3.48 -8.44
CA LEU A 54 -2.33 2.12 -8.10
C LEU A 54 -3.67 1.81 -8.77
N ARG A 55 -3.99 0.53 -8.95
CA ARG A 55 -5.21 0.10 -9.67
C ARG A 55 -6.47 0.75 -9.06
N PRO A 56 -7.44 1.19 -9.88
CA PRO A 56 -8.77 1.55 -9.38
C PRO A 56 -9.43 0.38 -8.65
N VAL A 57 -10.04 0.66 -7.50
CA VAL A 57 -10.70 -0.34 -6.64
C VAL A 57 -12.10 0.11 -6.25
N SER A 58 -13.00 -0.87 -6.12
CA SER A 58 -14.29 -0.76 -5.45
C SER A 58 -14.23 -1.33 -4.03
N ALA A 59 -15.34 -1.32 -3.30
CA ALA A 59 -15.41 -1.90 -1.96
C ALA A 59 -15.04 -3.40 -1.94
N GLN A 60 -15.49 -4.17 -2.92
CA GLN A 60 -15.19 -5.61 -3.01
C GLN A 60 -13.70 -5.85 -3.31
N ASP A 61 -13.10 -5.00 -4.15
CA ASP A 61 -11.67 -5.09 -4.46
C ASP A 61 -10.77 -4.88 -3.24
N LEU A 62 -11.22 -4.15 -2.21
CA LEU A 62 -10.44 -3.95 -0.98
C LEU A 62 -10.24 -5.27 -0.21
N GLU A 63 -11.10 -6.26 -0.44
CA GLU A 63 -11.05 -7.57 0.21
C GLU A 63 -10.38 -8.61 -0.68
N ASP A 64 -10.76 -8.64 -1.96
CA ASP A 64 -10.36 -9.69 -2.90
C ASP A 64 -9.01 -9.43 -3.56
N CYS A 65 -8.59 -8.17 -3.65
CA CYS A 65 -7.38 -7.84 -4.39
C CYS A 65 -6.12 -8.17 -3.58
N MET A 66 -5.27 -9.01 -4.17
CA MET A 66 -3.95 -9.32 -3.64
C MET A 66 -2.90 -8.23 -3.94
N GLU A 67 -3.24 -7.24 -4.77
CA GLU A 67 -2.37 -6.10 -5.08
C GLU A 67 -2.40 -5.12 -3.89
N SER A 68 -1.28 -5.00 -3.18
CA SER A 68 -1.12 -4.10 -2.05
C SER A 68 0.25 -3.46 -2.06
N ARG A 69 0.36 -2.32 -1.39
CA ARG A 69 1.67 -1.76 -1.02
C ARG A 69 2.27 -2.73 0.00
N ASN A 70 3.42 -3.31 -0.31
CA ASN A 70 3.98 -4.39 0.47
C ASN A 70 5.47 -4.17 0.74
N PHE A 71 5.97 -4.79 1.79
CA PHE A 71 7.37 -4.77 2.17
C PHE A 71 7.73 -6.14 2.71
N TRP A 72 8.71 -6.78 2.10
CA TRP A 72 9.10 -8.15 2.40
C TRP A 72 10.44 -8.20 3.12
N CYS A 73 10.56 -9.13 4.07
CA CYS A 73 11.82 -9.49 4.67
C CYS A 73 12.10 -10.97 4.43
N ARG A 74 13.20 -11.26 3.73
CA ARG A 74 13.73 -12.61 3.57
C ARG A 74 14.90 -12.83 4.50
N LEU A 75 14.78 -13.77 5.43
CA LEU A 75 15.83 -14.15 6.37
C LEU A 75 16.93 -14.98 5.67
N ALA A 76 18.09 -15.08 6.30
CA ALA A 76 19.21 -15.88 5.80
C ALA A 76 18.89 -17.39 5.68
N ASP A 77 17.97 -17.90 6.50
CA ASP A 77 17.50 -19.30 6.47
C ASP A 77 16.46 -19.58 5.36
N GLY A 78 16.15 -18.58 4.53
CA GLY A 78 15.21 -18.68 3.41
C GLY A 78 13.75 -18.36 3.77
N ARG A 79 13.40 -18.24 5.06
CA ARG A 79 12.04 -17.80 5.44
C ARG A 79 11.76 -16.39 4.93
N CYS A 80 10.58 -16.18 4.38
CA CYS A 80 10.15 -14.88 3.84
C CYS A 80 8.76 -14.54 4.37
N ARG A 81 8.57 -13.28 4.78
CA ARG A 81 7.30 -12.75 5.28
C ARG A 81 7.04 -11.35 4.78
N SER A 82 5.77 -11.03 4.61
CA SER A 82 5.30 -9.65 4.45
C SER A 82 5.32 -8.95 5.80
N MET A 83 5.99 -7.81 5.85
CA MET A 83 6.00 -6.89 6.98
C MET A 83 4.76 -5.97 6.98
N THR A 84 3.80 -6.20 6.10
CA THR A 84 2.46 -5.58 6.13
C THR A 84 1.39 -6.59 6.56
N GLY A 85 1.80 -7.80 6.96
CA GLY A 85 0.90 -8.85 7.43
C GLY A 85 0.05 -9.48 6.32
N PHE A 86 0.41 -9.22 5.05
CA PHE A 86 -0.33 -9.69 3.90
C PHE A 86 0.57 -10.46 2.94
N ASP A 87 0.53 -11.78 3.07
CA ASP A 87 1.18 -12.75 2.20
C ASP A 87 0.29 -14.01 2.05
N ALA A 88 0.70 -14.96 1.20
CA ALA A 88 -0.09 -16.16 0.95
C ALA A 88 -0.32 -17.02 2.21
N TRP A 89 0.61 -17.01 3.17
CA TRP A 89 0.45 -17.74 4.44
C TRP A 89 -0.65 -17.10 5.29
N ARG A 90 -0.67 -15.76 5.31
CA ARG A 90 -1.66 -14.97 6.07
C ARG A 90 -3.07 -15.00 5.49
N LEU A 91 -3.28 -15.59 4.32
CA LEU A 91 -4.62 -15.90 3.82
C LEU A 91 -5.28 -17.05 4.59
N ALA A 92 -4.49 -18.04 5.03
CA ALA A 92 -4.98 -19.15 5.83
C ALA A 92 -4.96 -18.84 7.34
N GLU A 93 -3.93 -18.11 7.79
CA GLU A 93 -3.72 -17.76 9.20
C GLU A 93 -3.53 -16.25 9.36
N PRO A 94 -4.62 -15.47 9.47
CA PRO A 94 -4.56 -14.01 9.55
C PRO A 94 -3.60 -13.54 10.65
N ALA A 95 -2.72 -12.59 10.31
CA ALA A 95 -1.90 -11.93 11.31
C ALA A 95 -2.80 -11.09 12.21
N GLU A 96 -2.49 -11.02 13.51
CA GLU A 96 -3.15 -10.04 14.36
C GLU A 96 -2.58 -8.65 14.06
N LEU A 97 -3.41 -7.78 13.51
CA LEU A 97 -3.02 -6.45 13.08
C LEU A 97 -3.60 -5.40 14.02
N THR A 98 -2.80 -4.41 14.36
CA THR A 98 -3.28 -3.20 15.01
C THR A 98 -3.11 -2.03 14.05
N VAL A 99 -4.21 -1.32 13.80
CA VAL A 99 -4.19 -0.05 13.08
C VAL A 99 -4.26 1.08 14.10
N GLU A 100 -3.43 2.09 13.90
CA GLU A 100 -3.52 3.38 14.55
C GLU A 100 -3.61 4.45 13.46
N ALA A 101 -4.42 5.48 13.66
CA ALA A 101 -4.51 6.56 12.70
C ALA A 101 -4.86 7.87 13.39
N GLY A 102 -4.54 8.97 12.71
CA GLY A 102 -4.68 10.34 13.21
C GLY A 102 -4.79 11.32 12.06
N MET A 103 -4.61 12.62 12.34
CA MET A 103 -4.75 13.71 11.35
C MET A 103 -3.42 14.04 10.63
N LEU A 104 -3.21 13.77 9.34
CA LEU A 104 -3.83 12.70 8.55
C LEU A 104 -2.77 11.64 8.22
N TRP A 105 -2.76 10.54 8.97
CA TRP A 105 -1.81 9.46 8.83
C TRP A 105 -2.42 8.12 9.26
N HIS A 106 -1.89 7.02 8.70
CA HIS A 106 -2.29 5.65 9.02
C HIS A 106 -1.06 4.82 9.39
N ARG A 107 -1.10 4.06 10.48
CA ARG A 107 -0.01 3.17 10.93
C ARG A 107 -0.55 1.77 11.16
N LEU A 108 0.11 0.82 10.54
CA LEU A 108 -0.06 -0.60 10.79
C LEU A 108 1.05 -1.09 11.72
N ARG A 109 0.72 -1.93 12.70
CA ARG A 109 1.67 -2.74 13.45
C ARG A 109 1.40 -4.22 13.18
N VAL A 110 2.45 -4.95 12.81
CA VAL A 110 2.39 -6.39 12.51
C VAL A 110 3.42 -7.11 13.37
N SER A 111 2.99 -8.12 14.09
CA SER A 111 3.86 -9.02 14.85
C SER A 111 3.42 -10.46 14.64
N ASP A 112 4.41 -11.35 14.57
CA ASP A 112 4.19 -12.79 14.41
C ASP A 112 5.09 -13.53 15.40
N ALA A 113 4.52 -14.34 16.29
CA ALA A 113 5.33 -15.13 17.22
C ALA A 113 6.26 -16.13 16.52
N ALA A 114 5.91 -16.57 15.31
CA ALA A 114 6.73 -17.49 14.50
C ALA A 114 7.82 -16.79 13.68
N PHE A 115 7.89 -15.46 13.71
CA PHE A 115 8.87 -14.67 12.95
C PHE A 115 9.62 -13.69 13.86
N PRO A 116 10.95 -13.59 13.78
CA PRO A 116 11.74 -12.81 14.75
C PRO A 116 11.62 -11.29 14.58
N LEU A 117 10.95 -10.81 13.53
CA LEU A 117 10.85 -9.40 13.19
C LEU A 117 9.41 -8.89 13.38
N GLU A 118 9.26 -7.76 14.07
CA GLU A 118 8.05 -6.93 14.09
C GLU A 118 8.21 -5.77 13.11
N SER A 119 7.10 -5.30 12.55
CA SER A 119 7.08 -4.06 11.77
C SER A 119 6.06 -3.04 12.28
N ARG A 120 6.41 -1.78 12.04
CA ARG A 120 5.47 -0.65 12.05
C ARG A 120 5.57 0.05 10.71
N VAL A 121 4.44 0.17 10.03
CA VAL A 121 4.37 0.77 8.69
C VAL A 121 3.45 1.97 8.75
N THR A 122 3.98 3.16 8.51
CA THR A 122 3.22 4.41 8.56
C THR A 122 3.09 5.00 7.16
N SER A 123 1.86 5.31 6.75
CA SER A 123 1.50 5.90 5.46
C SER A 123 0.88 7.28 5.67
N TRP A 124 1.33 8.27 4.90
CA TRP A 124 0.77 9.62 4.88
C TRP A 124 1.10 10.34 3.57
N ILE A 125 0.44 11.46 3.30
CA ILE A 125 0.84 12.40 2.24
C ILE A 125 1.39 13.64 2.95
N ALA A 126 2.67 13.94 2.75
CA ALA A 126 3.28 15.09 3.40
C ALA A 126 2.79 16.40 2.77
N PRO A 127 2.38 17.41 3.57
CA PRO A 127 2.00 18.72 3.02
C PRO A 127 3.10 19.38 2.17
N SER A 128 4.38 19.12 2.50
CA SER A 128 5.55 19.60 1.74
C SER A 128 5.80 18.85 0.42
N MET A 129 5.21 17.67 0.24
CA MET A 129 5.28 16.86 -0.98
C MET A 129 3.88 16.36 -1.34
N PRO A 130 2.97 17.27 -1.72
CA PRO A 130 1.53 17.00 -1.74
C PRO A 130 1.07 16.10 -2.90
N LEU A 131 2.01 15.68 -3.76
CA LEU A 131 1.82 14.70 -4.83
C LEU A 131 2.53 13.37 -4.51
N THR A 132 2.91 13.13 -3.25
CA THR A 132 3.66 11.94 -2.84
C THR A 132 3.02 11.29 -1.63
N GLU A 133 2.56 10.06 -1.82
CA GLU A 133 2.27 9.16 -0.72
C GLU A 133 3.57 8.55 -0.20
N ILE A 134 3.84 8.72 1.09
CA ILE A 134 5.02 8.20 1.77
C ILE A 134 4.60 6.98 2.58
N THR A 135 5.38 5.91 2.48
CA THR A 135 5.27 4.73 3.34
C THR A 135 6.61 4.52 4.05
N HIS A 136 6.62 4.69 5.37
CA HIS A 136 7.81 4.51 6.22
C HIS A 136 7.70 3.19 6.98
N VAL A 137 8.71 2.34 6.83
CA VAL A 137 8.76 1.00 7.43
C VAL A 137 9.84 0.96 8.50
N VAL A 138 9.44 0.69 9.74
CA VAL A 138 10.34 0.43 10.86
C VAL A 138 10.30 -1.06 11.18
N ILE A 139 11.46 -1.71 11.12
CA ILE A 139 11.62 -3.13 11.47
C ILE A 139 12.32 -3.24 12.82
N ARG A 140 11.79 -4.08 13.70
CA ARG A 140 12.37 -4.36 15.01
C ARG A 140 12.68 -5.85 15.14
N ASN A 141 13.91 -6.16 15.51
CA ASN A 141 14.26 -7.50 15.98
C ASN A 141 13.71 -7.70 17.40
N CYS A 142 12.85 -8.70 17.56
CA CYS A 142 12.22 -9.05 18.84
C CYS A 142 12.89 -10.27 19.52
N GLY A 143 13.88 -10.88 18.87
CA GLY A 143 14.67 -11.98 19.42
C GLY A 143 15.89 -11.52 20.21
N THR A 144 16.61 -12.49 20.79
CA THR A 144 17.87 -12.25 21.51
C THR A 144 19.09 -12.27 20.59
N GLU A 145 18.99 -12.93 19.43
CA GLU A 145 20.08 -13.08 18.47
C GLU A 145 20.00 -12.04 17.34
N PRO A 146 21.14 -11.60 16.78
CA PRO A 146 21.16 -10.80 15.58
C PRO A 146 20.45 -11.49 14.41
N VAL A 147 19.62 -10.74 13.68
CA VAL A 147 18.90 -11.23 12.50
C VAL A 147 19.41 -10.56 11.25
N CYS A 148 19.92 -11.36 10.31
CA CYS A 148 20.25 -10.90 8.96
C CYS A 148 19.06 -11.15 8.03
N PHE A 149 18.66 -10.13 7.28
CA PHE A 149 17.57 -10.22 6.31
C PHE A 149 17.80 -9.33 5.10
N THR A 150 17.19 -9.71 3.98
CA THR A 150 17.11 -8.89 2.77
C THR A 150 15.73 -8.21 2.70
N PRO A 151 15.65 -6.87 2.77
CA PRO A 151 14.40 -6.15 2.58
C PRO A 151 14.03 -6.04 1.10
N THR A 152 12.72 -6.00 0.79
CA THR A 152 12.22 -5.73 -0.57
C THR A 152 10.91 -4.96 -0.52
N ALA A 153 10.92 -3.70 -0.95
CA ALA A 153 9.69 -2.93 -1.14
C ALA A 153 9.00 -3.32 -2.45
N ALA A 154 7.67 -3.42 -2.44
CA ALA A 154 6.87 -3.77 -3.60
C ALA A 154 5.60 -2.91 -3.66
N ALA A 155 5.43 -2.16 -4.74
CA ALA A 155 4.23 -1.37 -5.01
C ALA A 155 3.72 -1.69 -6.44
N PRO A 156 2.50 -2.22 -6.59
CA PRO A 156 1.97 -2.60 -7.90
C PRO A 156 1.53 -1.36 -8.68
N LEU A 157 2.26 -1.00 -9.74
CA LEU A 157 1.96 0.18 -10.54
C LEU A 157 0.91 -0.10 -11.61
N TYR A 158 -0.14 0.73 -11.63
CA TYR A 158 -1.16 0.75 -12.68
C TYR A 158 -0.86 1.82 -13.73
N GLY A 159 -0.68 3.08 -13.32
CA GLY A 159 -0.08 4.14 -14.13
C GLY A 159 -0.88 4.63 -15.34
N ARG A 160 -2.23 4.57 -15.32
CA ARG A 160 -3.10 4.98 -16.44
C ARG A 160 -4.54 5.29 -15.98
N SER A 161 -5.47 5.50 -16.92
CA SER A 161 -6.87 5.82 -16.64
C SER A 161 -7.65 4.64 -16.05
N ALA A 162 -8.67 4.92 -15.24
CA ALA A 162 -9.60 3.92 -14.73
C ALA A 162 -10.42 3.24 -15.83
N ASP A 163 -10.60 3.89 -16.98
CA ASP A 163 -11.29 3.31 -18.13
C ASP A 163 -10.61 2.00 -18.58
N ASN A 164 -9.30 1.87 -18.31
CA ASN A 164 -8.51 0.70 -18.66
C ASN A 164 -8.54 -0.42 -17.61
N LEU A 165 -9.46 -0.39 -16.64
CA LEU A 165 -9.54 -1.40 -15.59
C LEU A 165 -9.85 -2.80 -16.15
N ARG A 166 -10.58 -2.84 -17.27
CA ARG A 166 -10.86 -4.05 -18.05
C ARG A 166 -10.79 -3.77 -19.53
N ASP A 167 -11.48 -2.72 -19.98
CA ASP A 167 -11.49 -2.36 -21.38
C ASP A 167 -10.08 -1.97 -21.84
N HIS A 168 -9.60 -2.60 -22.92
CA HIS A 168 -8.23 -2.44 -23.42
C HIS A 168 -7.13 -2.59 -22.35
N ARG A 169 -7.39 -3.25 -21.21
CA ARG A 169 -6.44 -3.32 -20.07
C ARG A 169 -5.08 -3.88 -20.48
N HIS A 170 -5.11 -4.96 -21.25
CA HIS A 170 -3.89 -5.58 -21.76
C HIS A 170 -3.27 -4.76 -22.89
N VAL A 171 -4.07 -4.21 -23.80
CA VAL A 171 -3.57 -3.39 -24.92
C VAL A 171 -2.79 -2.17 -24.38
N THR A 172 -3.36 -1.47 -23.41
CA THR A 172 -2.75 -0.28 -22.80
C THR A 172 -1.51 -0.61 -21.96
N SER A 173 -1.33 -1.85 -21.48
CA SER A 173 -0.10 -2.25 -20.80
C SER A 173 1.12 -2.23 -21.73
N LEU A 174 0.93 -2.49 -23.03
CA LEU A 174 2.00 -2.44 -24.04
C LEU A 174 2.54 -1.01 -24.26
N LEU A 175 1.79 0.00 -23.81
CA LEU A 175 2.18 1.40 -23.88
C LEU A 175 3.11 1.81 -22.73
N HIS A 176 3.25 0.99 -21.67
CA HIS A 176 4.10 1.26 -20.53
C HIS A 176 5.57 1.42 -20.94
N ARG A 177 6.25 2.43 -20.36
CA ARG A 177 7.71 2.53 -20.37
C ARG A 177 8.18 2.68 -18.94
N ALA A 178 8.67 1.58 -18.38
CA ALA A 178 9.28 1.55 -17.07
C ALA A 178 10.79 1.79 -17.21
N ARG A 179 11.36 2.63 -16.36
CA ARG A 179 12.81 2.82 -16.25
C ARG A 179 13.23 2.70 -14.80
N CYS A 180 14.30 1.96 -14.55
CA CYS A 180 14.96 1.96 -13.26
C CYS A 180 15.86 3.20 -13.16
N VAL A 181 15.89 3.80 -11.99
CA VAL A 181 16.79 4.88 -11.59
C VAL A 181 17.43 4.51 -10.26
N ASP A 182 18.44 5.24 -9.83
CA ASP A 182 19.22 4.93 -8.62
C ASP A 182 18.34 4.71 -7.38
N ASN A 183 17.23 5.44 -7.27
CA ASN A 183 16.33 5.43 -6.12
C ASN A 183 14.94 4.87 -6.41
N GLY A 184 14.71 4.15 -7.53
CA GLY A 184 13.41 3.52 -7.76
C GLY A 184 13.07 3.21 -9.22
N VAL A 185 11.77 3.16 -9.49
CA VAL A 185 11.20 2.85 -10.81
C VAL A 185 10.25 3.96 -11.22
N ILE A 186 10.41 4.45 -12.44
CA ILE A 186 9.51 5.43 -13.05
C ILE A 186 8.74 4.75 -14.16
N LEU A 187 7.42 4.81 -14.08
CA LEU A 187 6.51 4.31 -15.11
C LEU A 187 5.85 5.50 -15.82
N ARG A 188 6.08 5.63 -17.12
CA ARG A 188 5.41 6.63 -17.96
C ARG A 188 4.91 5.95 -19.24
N PRO A 189 3.61 5.71 -19.41
CA PRO A 189 3.08 5.25 -20.69
C PRO A 189 3.43 6.22 -21.82
N THR A 190 3.55 5.69 -23.05
CA THR A 190 3.80 6.51 -24.25
C THR A 190 2.55 7.24 -24.72
N TRP A 191 1.40 6.57 -24.62
CA TRP A 191 0.08 7.05 -25.02
C TRP A 191 -0.95 6.70 -23.94
N SER A 192 -2.03 7.45 -23.92
CA SER A 192 -3.22 7.21 -23.11
C SER A 192 -4.39 6.92 -24.05
N PHE A 193 -5.00 5.75 -23.89
CA PHE A 193 -6.22 5.35 -24.59
C PHE A 193 -7.33 5.26 -23.55
N ASP A 194 -8.20 6.25 -23.52
CA ASP A 194 -9.31 6.37 -22.56
C ASP A 194 -10.48 7.08 -23.24
N GLU A 195 -11.53 7.42 -22.51
CA GLU A 195 -12.72 8.08 -23.07
C GLU A 195 -12.41 9.45 -23.72
N ARG A 196 -11.23 10.04 -23.46
CA ARG A 196 -10.76 11.26 -24.12
C ARG A 196 -10.19 10.98 -25.52
N GLY A 197 -10.07 9.72 -25.91
CA GLY A 197 -9.51 9.24 -27.17
C GLY A 197 -8.06 8.75 -27.03
N HIS A 198 -7.36 8.62 -28.17
CA HIS A 198 -5.97 8.19 -28.19
C HIS A 198 -5.05 9.40 -28.25
N ARG A 199 -4.25 9.63 -27.20
CA ARG A 199 -3.38 10.82 -27.11
C ARG A 199 -1.98 10.43 -26.62
N PRO A 200 -0.93 11.16 -27.03
CA PRO A 200 0.36 11.09 -26.35
C PRO A 200 0.19 11.37 -24.85
N ASN A 201 0.87 10.60 -24.00
CA ASN A 201 0.78 10.78 -22.55
C ASN A 201 1.73 11.91 -22.08
N SER A 202 1.14 13.02 -21.62
CA SER A 202 1.84 14.25 -21.20
C SER A 202 2.30 14.19 -19.76
#